data_AF-A0AAW4PEI8-F1
#
_entry.id   AF-A0AAW4PEI8-F1
#
_cell.length_a   1.000
_cell.length_b   1.000
_cell.length_c   1.000
_cell.angle_alpha   90.00
_cell.angle_beta   90.00
_cell.angle_gamma   90.00
#
_symmetry.space_group_name_H-M   'P 1'
#
loop_
_entity.id
_entity.type
_entity.pdbx_description
1 polymer ?
#
loop_
_entity_poly.entity_id
_entity_poly.type
_entity_poly.pdbx_seq_one_letter_code
_entity_poly.pdbx_strand_id
1 'polypeptide(L)'
;MRRRALLTSLAASVAGVAGCSFGVGETDELPSITPADRPTPDPSNTDSPATATNADGDPPRPETLTRVITLETGPRTYALDSWIHAPEGGQIALWFDRTATPSHPARLRGWFQNGTDAERTFTLGEVPMVGQIHGRPPGDHGDDDALHLAPTRNNDLARRVPAVVRADSGYWRADEMGPWMARTARLGPGEWARLEYVLVGSPGMRGRPTGTYQFGGDTHINVWDSNSPGPSVNSRFAGRSVPTFPSGGQVQWYHEAGPGTAAFVRPSTERLELNGRVDFEMVNHSRETLQCGHWSLYKLVDGEWYYVAPRTHTDDCRGLPPGGTKQWSLRASRGEPVACGEDCSDGGLSQGYLGGGEYAAVAGYGHPVPQSGALVELIGDSVAVEPTDDAIAHRDGGTVTVTTDEFDDGRHPPDGTVTLERTGTAAERLIAEQVMAGTGAGAGRGLRNTLPFLTAETDRVLLRTDAHVVDNAVGYDERHRRFTFRGEAYVVSRGPSEA
;
A
#
# COMPACT_ATOMS: atom_id res chain seq x y z
N MET A 1 33.73 31.26 -17.69
CA MET A 1 33.88 32.72 -17.52
C MET A 1 33.38 33.12 -16.13
N ARG A 2 34.02 34.12 -15.54
CA ARG A 2 34.02 34.49 -14.10
C ARG A 2 32.72 35.14 -13.59
N ARG A 3 32.44 34.88 -12.29
CA ARG A 3 31.91 35.76 -11.21
C ARG A 3 30.44 36.22 -11.30
N ARG A 4 29.63 36.35 -10.23
CA ARG A 4 29.83 36.62 -8.78
C ARG A 4 28.52 36.30 -8.01
N ALA A 5 28.60 35.65 -6.84
CA ALA A 5 28.35 36.19 -5.47
C ALA A 5 26.86 36.25 -5.03
N LEU A 6 26.40 35.43 -4.07
CA LEU A 6 26.48 35.52 -2.59
C LEU A 6 25.46 36.51 -1.97
N LEU A 7 24.55 35.98 -1.13
CA LEU A 7 24.07 36.60 0.13
C LEU A 7 23.35 35.54 1.00
N THR A 8 24.10 34.95 1.92
CA THR A 8 23.70 34.56 3.29
C THR A 8 23.25 35.82 4.06
N SER A 9 22.42 35.88 5.10
CA SER A 9 21.88 34.96 6.13
C SER A 9 21.11 35.85 7.12
N LEU A 10 20.17 35.33 7.91
CA LEU A 10 20.08 35.59 9.36
C LEU A 10 18.93 34.80 10.01
N ALA A 11 19.30 33.97 10.97
CA ALA A 11 18.41 33.36 11.96
C ALA A 11 18.24 34.31 13.15
N ALA A 12 17.04 34.31 13.74
CA ALA A 12 16.84 34.72 15.13
C ALA A 12 15.65 33.94 15.70
N SER A 13 15.96 33.16 16.74
CA SER A 13 15.05 32.41 17.60
C SER A 13 14.51 33.30 18.72
N VAL A 14 13.22 33.20 19.03
CA VAL A 14 12.65 33.52 20.35
C VAL A 14 11.53 32.54 20.66
N ALA A 15 11.56 32.01 21.88
CA ALA A 15 10.61 31.07 22.46
C ALA A 15 9.44 31.79 23.17
N GLY A 16 8.29 31.12 23.25
CA GLY A 16 7.51 31.03 24.48
C GLY A 16 6.25 31.89 24.66
N VAL A 17 5.28 31.23 25.29
CA VAL A 17 4.17 31.73 26.13
C VAL A 17 2.76 31.86 25.49
N ALA A 18 1.93 30.92 25.94
CA ALA A 18 0.49 30.92 26.20
C ALA A 18 -0.28 32.25 26.26
N GLY A 19 -1.60 32.16 26.05
CA GLY A 19 -2.55 32.92 26.88
C GLY A 19 -3.74 33.55 26.15
N CYS A 20 -4.91 32.99 26.45
CA CYS A 20 -6.27 33.45 26.25
C CYS A 20 -6.55 34.98 26.24
N SER A 21 -7.65 35.31 25.55
CA SER A 21 -8.82 36.08 26.03
C SER A 21 -9.15 37.45 25.41
N PHE A 22 -10.47 37.60 25.32
CA PHE A 22 -11.32 38.60 24.69
C PHE A 22 -11.07 40.05 25.11
N GLY A 23 -11.40 40.98 24.19
CA GLY A 23 -11.62 42.39 24.47
C GLY A 23 -12.77 42.93 23.61
N VAL A 24 -13.85 43.30 24.28
CA VAL A 24 -15.07 43.95 23.75
C VAL A 24 -14.92 45.46 23.97
N GLY A 25 -15.48 46.25 23.05
CA GLY A 25 -15.66 47.71 23.15
C GLY A 25 -15.25 48.37 21.84
N GLU A 26 -16.02 49.25 21.20
CA GLU A 26 -17.12 50.07 21.68
C GLU A 26 -17.87 50.60 20.45
N THR A 27 -19.17 50.76 20.62
CA THR A 27 -20.16 51.41 19.76
C THR A 27 -19.75 52.82 19.32
N ASP A 28 -20.00 53.14 18.05
CA ASP A 28 -20.44 54.49 17.72
C ASP A 28 -21.53 54.45 16.64
N GLU A 29 -22.66 55.08 16.97
CA GLU A 29 -23.89 55.14 16.19
C GLU A 29 -23.88 56.35 15.25
N LEU A 30 -24.27 56.08 13.99
CA LEU A 30 -25.09 56.92 13.07
C LEU A 30 -24.41 58.11 12.35
N PRO A 31 -24.89 58.51 11.14
CA PRO A 31 -26.27 58.37 10.67
C PRO A 31 -26.52 57.85 9.25
N SER A 32 -27.78 57.43 9.12
CA SER A 32 -28.52 57.04 7.93
C SER A 32 -28.49 58.09 6.81
N ILE A 33 -28.24 57.64 5.57
CA ILE A 33 -28.54 58.36 4.35
C ILE A 33 -29.21 57.40 3.37
N THR A 34 -30.41 57.77 2.92
CA THR A 34 -31.19 57.23 1.79
C THR A 34 -31.55 58.47 0.93
N PRO A 35 -31.83 58.46 -0.40
CA PRO A 35 -32.05 57.38 -1.39
C PRO A 35 -31.35 57.58 -2.76
N ALA A 36 -31.45 56.58 -3.68
CA ALA A 36 -31.84 56.83 -5.08
C ALA A 36 -32.16 55.53 -5.86
N ASP A 37 -33.34 55.50 -6.49
CA ASP A 37 -33.75 54.57 -7.54
C ASP A 37 -33.21 54.99 -8.91
N ARG A 38 -32.57 54.06 -9.65
CA ARG A 38 -32.55 53.87 -11.14
C ARG A 38 -31.34 53.02 -11.58
N PRO A 39 -31.33 52.45 -12.80
CA PRO A 39 -32.35 51.75 -13.58
C PRO A 39 -31.93 50.30 -13.91
N THR A 40 -32.86 49.48 -14.38
CA THR A 40 -32.59 48.17 -15.00
C THR A 40 -31.78 48.31 -16.30
N PRO A 41 -30.71 47.54 -16.50
CA PRO A 41 -30.24 47.14 -17.81
C PRO A 41 -30.51 45.65 -18.00
N ASP A 42 -31.44 45.34 -18.90
CA ASP A 42 -31.46 44.04 -19.57
C ASP A 42 -30.23 44.02 -20.52
N PRO A 43 -29.42 42.96 -20.48
CA PRO A 43 -29.09 42.34 -21.75
C PRO A 43 -29.10 40.82 -21.67
N SER A 44 -29.87 40.23 -22.59
CA SER A 44 -29.46 39.05 -23.32
C SER A 44 -27.94 39.07 -23.59
N ASN A 45 -27.20 38.22 -22.91
CA ASN A 45 -25.82 37.89 -23.23
C ASN A 45 -25.66 36.38 -23.12
N THR A 46 -25.15 35.81 -24.22
CA THR A 46 -24.67 34.44 -24.36
C THR A 46 -23.88 34.01 -23.14
N ASP A 47 -24.38 32.99 -22.42
CA ASP A 47 -23.74 32.46 -21.21
C ASP A 47 -22.37 31.84 -21.54
N SER A 48 -21.31 32.61 -21.28
CA SER A 48 -19.98 32.08 -21.01
C SER A 48 -20.00 31.37 -19.65
N PRO A 49 -19.29 30.23 -19.47
CA PRO A 49 -19.28 29.50 -18.21
C PRO A 49 -18.80 30.39 -17.06
N ALA A 50 -19.68 30.57 -16.06
CA ALA A 50 -19.48 31.52 -14.97
C ALA A 50 -18.35 31.08 -14.01
N THR A 51 -17.31 31.90 -14.01
CA THR A 51 -16.06 31.88 -13.23
C THR A 51 -16.30 32.26 -11.77
N ALA A 52 -16.75 31.31 -10.93
CA ALA A 52 -16.63 31.47 -9.49
C ALA A 52 -15.31 30.80 -9.06
N THR A 53 -14.23 31.56 -8.97
CA THR A 53 -12.92 31.11 -8.46
C THR A 53 -12.77 31.46 -6.98
N ASN A 54 -11.94 30.70 -6.26
CA ASN A 54 -11.50 31.12 -4.94
C ASN A 54 -10.57 32.36 -5.05
N ALA A 55 -10.27 33.00 -3.92
CA ALA A 55 -9.45 34.21 -3.85
C ALA A 55 -8.09 34.08 -4.55
N ASP A 56 -7.56 32.86 -4.64
CA ASP A 56 -6.25 32.55 -5.22
C ASP A 56 -6.32 32.16 -6.73
N GLY A 57 -7.49 32.25 -7.36
CA GLY A 57 -7.70 31.86 -8.76
C GLY A 57 -7.95 30.35 -8.97
N ASP A 58 -7.86 29.55 -7.90
CA ASP A 58 -8.12 28.11 -7.94
C ASP A 58 -9.61 27.79 -8.13
N PRO A 59 -9.92 26.63 -8.75
CA PRO A 59 -11.29 26.14 -8.83
C PRO A 59 -11.92 25.96 -7.43
N PRO A 60 -13.23 26.25 -7.29
CA PRO A 60 -13.91 26.12 -6.01
C PRO A 60 -13.97 24.66 -5.57
N ARG A 61 -13.65 24.40 -4.30
CA ARG A 61 -13.69 23.07 -3.68
C ARG A 61 -14.05 23.19 -2.19
N PRO A 62 -14.69 22.17 -1.60
CA PRO A 62 -14.87 22.15 -0.15
C PRO A 62 -13.52 21.93 0.56
N GLU A 63 -13.42 22.37 1.81
CA GLU A 63 -12.22 22.16 2.64
C GLU A 63 -11.90 20.68 2.83
N THR A 64 -12.93 19.84 2.94
CA THR A 64 -12.80 18.38 3.02
C THR A 64 -13.55 17.73 1.85
N LEU A 65 -12.83 16.94 1.05
CA LEU A 65 -13.42 16.19 -0.06
C LEU A 65 -14.09 14.91 0.46
N THR A 66 -15.38 14.75 0.19
CA THR A 66 -16.09 13.50 0.53
C THR A 66 -15.74 12.44 -0.51
N ARG A 67 -14.98 11.43 -0.09
CA ARG A 67 -14.52 10.32 -0.96
C ARG A 67 -15.34 9.05 -0.84
N VAL A 68 -16.09 8.91 0.26
CA VAL A 68 -16.83 7.69 0.59
C VAL A 68 -18.27 8.04 0.96
N ILE A 69 -19.23 7.40 0.30
CA ILE A 69 -20.66 7.54 0.63
C ILE A 69 -21.30 6.17 0.81
N THR A 70 -22.27 6.09 1.72
CA THR A 70 -23.14 4.93 1.87
C THR A 70 -24.50 5.28 1.29
N LEU A 71 -25.04 4.42 0.43
CA LEU A 71 -26.31 4.68 -0.24
C LEU A 71 -27.48 4.42 0.70
N GLU A 72 -28.52 5.25 0.60
CA GLU A 72 -29.80 4.99 1.27
C GLU A 72 -30.71 4.09 0.42
N THR A 73 -30.40 3.95 -0.87
CA THR A 73 -31.17 3.12 -1.80
C THR A 73 -30.91 1.62 -1.66
N GLY A 74 -29.89 1.23 -0.90
CA GLY A 74 -29.50 -0.17 -0.69
C GLY A 74 -28.12 -0.26 -0.01
N PRO A 75 -27.69 -1.47 0.39
CA PRO A 75 -26.50 -1.67 1.23
C PRO A 75 -25.21 -1.57 0.42
N ARG A 76 -24.93 -0.40 -0.16
CA ARG A 76 -23.72 -0.17 -0.96
C ARG A 76 -22.98 1.04 -0.47
N THR A 77 -21.68 0.88 -0.32
CA THR A 77 -20.75 1.98 -0.08
C THR A 77 -19.92 2.18 -1.34
N TYR A 78 -19.80 3.44 -1.77
CA TYR A 78 -18.95 3.83 -2.89
C TYR A 78 -17.75 4.60 -2.39
N ALA A 79 -16.58 4.31 -2.94
CA ALA A 79 -15.39 5.12 -2.79
C ALA A 79 -14.83 5.54 -4.14
N LEU A 80 -14.31 6.77 -4.21
CA LEU A 80 -13.62 7.31 -5.38
C LEU A 80 -12.24 7.84 -4.97
N ASP A 81 -11.31 7.81 -5.92
CA ASP A 81 -10.12 8.65 -5.83
C ASP A 81 -10.48 10.09 -6.27
N SER A 82 -10.08 11.06 -5.47
CA SER A 82 -10.48 12.45 -5.65
C SER A 82 -9.55 13.24 -6.56
N TRP A 83 -8.34 12.74 -6.83
CA TRP A 83 -7.32 13.47 -7.57
C TRP A 83 -6.79 12.61 -8.71
N ILE A 84 -7.02 13.04 -9.94
CA ILE A 84 -6.69 12.24 -11.12
C ILE A 84 -5.82 13.09 -12.05
N HIS A 85 -4.67 12.53 -12.41
CA HIS A 85 -3.84 13.08 -13.47
C HIS A 85 -4.37 12.57 -14.81
N ALA A 86 -4.75 13.51 -15.67
CA ALA A 86 -5.17 13.20 -17.02
C ALA A 86 -3.99 13.32 -18.00
N PRO A 87 -4.09 12.72 -19.19
CA PRO A 87 -3.14 12.96 -20.27
C PRO A 87 -2.92 14.45 -20.54
N GLU A 88 -1.75 14.76 -21.12
CA GLU A 88 -1.41 16.11 -21.59
C GLU A 88 -1.43 17.22 -20.51
N GLY A 89 -1.23 16.85 -19.24
CA GLY A 89 -1.16 17.80 -18.13
C GLY A 89 -2.53 18.27 -17.63
N GLY A 90 -3.62 17.59 -18.02
CA GLY A 90 -4.93 17.82 -17.43
C GLY A 90 -4.97 17.37 -15.97
N GLN A 91 -5.67 18.12 -15.13
CA GLN A 91 -5.89 17.81 -13.71
C GLN A 91 -7.38 17.72 -13.44
N ILE A 92 -7.79 16.70 -12.68
CA ILE A 92 -9.19 16.49 -12.31
C ILE A 92 -9.27 16.37 -10.81
N ALA A 93 -10.25 17.07 -10.23
CA ALA A 93 -10.69 16.81 -8.87
C ALA A 93 -12.17 16.42 -8.86
N LEU A 94 -12.51 15.33 -8.16
CA LEU A 94 -13.89 14.85 -7.99
C LEU A 94 -14.16 14.51 -6.53
N TRP A 95 -15.39 14.77 -6.09
CA TRP A 95 -15.88 14.38 -4.77
C TRP A 95 -17.38 14.11 -4.79
N PHE A 96 -17.86 13.32 -3.84
CA PHE A 96 -19.29 13.18 -3.61
C PHE A 96 -19.84 14.45 -2.95
N ASP A 97 -20.89 15.00 -3.53
CA ASP A 97 -21.61 16.14 -2.96
C ASP A 97 -22.84 15.68 -2.16
N ARG A 98 -23.44 14.54 -2.55
CA ARG A 98 -24.53 13.89 -1.81
C ARG A 98 -24.62 12.40 -2.14
N THR A 99 -25.20 11.63 -1.23
CA THR A 99 -25.50 10.21 -1.43
C THR A 99 -26.76 9.98 -2.27
N ALA A 100 -27.00 8.73 -2.68
CA ALA A 100 -28.23 8.33 -3.36
C ALA A 100 -29.35 8.08 -2.35
N THR A 101 -30.53 8.61 -2.65
CA THR A 101 -31.77 8.44 -1.88
C THR A 101 -32.87 7.93 -2.81
N PRO A 102 -34.06 7.55 -2.30
CA PRO A 102 -35.20 7.24 -3.16
C PRO A 102 -35.62 8.39 -4.09
N SER A 103 -35.24 9.64 -3.79
CA SER A 103 -35.65 10.83 -4.54
C SER A 103 -34.62 11.32 -5.55
N HIS A 104 -33.33 10.99 -5.37
CA HIS A 104 -32.28 11.37 -6.30
C HIS A 104 -31.07 10.43 -6.26
N PRO A 105 -30.31 10.31 -7.36
CA PRO A 105 -29.04 9.57 -7.38
C PRO A 105 -27.95 10.27 -6.55
N ALA A 106 -26.87 9.53 -6.28
CA ALA A 106 -25.63 10.08 -5.75
C ALA A 106 -25.05 11.07 -6.77
N ARG A 107 -24.50 12.19 -6.28
CA ARG A 107 -23.95 13.24 -7.14
C ARG A 107 -22.48 13.42 -6.87
N LEU A 108 -21.69 13.48 -7.94
CA LEU A 108 -20.31 13.92 -7.93
C LEU A 108 -20.23 15.36 -8.42
N ARG A 109 -19.33 16.12 -7.81
CA ARG A 109 -18.94 17.46 -8.26
C ARG A 109 -17.43 17.52 -8.41
N GLY A 110 -16.98 18.45 -9.23
CA GLY A 110 -15.57 18.62 -9.49
C GLY A 110 -15.25 19.64 -10.56
N TRP A 111 -14.03 19.54 -11.04
CA TRP A 111 -13.52 20.37 -12.12
C TRP A 111 -12.48 19.59 -12.93
N PHE A 112 -12.32 20.00 -14.18
CA PHE A 112 -11.24 19.59 -15.07
C PHE A 112 -10.45 20.84 -15.47
N GLN A 113 -9.15 20.86 -15.19
CA GLN A 113 -8.28 22.02 -15.38
C GLN A 113 -7.13 21.70 -16.32
N ASN A 114 -6.73 22.69 -17.12
CA ASN A 114 -5.46 22.66 -17.83
C ASN A 114 -4.33 23.03 -16.87
N GLY A 115 -3.55 22.03 -16.42
CA GLY A 115 -2.41 22.24 -15.53
C GLY A 115 -1.14 22.72 -16.23
N THR A 116 -1.19 23.05 -17.52
CA THR A 116 -0.04 23.54 -18.30
C THR A 116 -0.01 25.05 -18.40
N ASP A 117 1.14 25.60 -18.78
CA ASP A 117 1.37 27.05 -18.99
C ASP A 117 0.93 27.54 -20.38
N ALA A 118 0.41 26.64 -21.22
CA ALA A 118 -0.04 26.93 -22.58
C ALA A 118 -1.51 26.54 -22.76
N GLU A 119 -2.19 27.21 -23.69
CA GLU A 119 -3.52 26.79 -24.10
C GLU A 119 -3.46 25.38 -24.73
N ARG A 120 -4.46 24.56 -24.40
CA ARG A 120 -4.54 23.17 -24.85
C ARG A 120 -5.94 22.82 -25.33
N THR A 121 -5.99 21.95 -26.33
CA THR A 121 -7.24 21.29 -26.75
C THR A 121 -7.16 19.83 -26.36
N PHE A 122 -7.98 19.43 -25.40
CA PHE A 122 -8.04 18.07 -24.88
C PHE A 122 -9.02 17.23 -25.68
N THR A 123 -8.65 15.98 -25.99
CA THR A 123 -9.56 14.95 -26.50
C THR A 123 -10.25 14.28 -25.31
N LEU A 124 -11.49 14.69 -25.00
CA LEU A 124 -12.15 14.28 -23.77
C LEU A 124 -12.38 12.76 -23.67
N GLY A 125 -12.55 12.07 -24.81
CA GLY A 125 -12.69 10.60 -24.85
C GLY A 125 -11.46 9.83 -24.35
N GLU A 126 -10.32 10.50 -24.17
CA GLU A 126 -9.09 9.95 -23.62
C GLU A 126 -8.87 10.36 -22.15
N VAL A 127 -9.72 11.25 -21.62
CA VAL A 127 -9.63 11.79 -20.27
C VAL A 127 -10.49 10.93 -19.32
N PRO A 128 -9.89 10.23 -18.33
CA PRO A 128 -10.61 9.40 -17.37
C PRO A 128 -11.68 10.18 -16.63
N MET A 129 -12.85 9.57 -16.41
CA MET A 129 -14.00 10.17 -15.69
C MET A 129 -14.55 11.51 -16.22
N VAL A 130 -13.94 12.11 -17.25
CA VAL A 130 -14.45 13.31 -17.93
C VAL A 130 -15.17 12.94 -19.20
N GLY A 131 -14.49 12.32 -20.18
CA GLY A 131 -15.14 11.74 -21.37
C GLY A 131 -15.19 10.22 -21.36
N GLN A 132 -14.32 9.56 -20.59
CA GLN A 132 -14.43 8.12 -20.28
C GLN A 132 -15.41 7.91 -19.11
N ILE A 133 -16.68 8.19 -19.36
CA ILE A 133 -17.76 8.22 -18.36
C ILE A 133 -18.45 6.87 -18.13
N HIS A 134 -18.01 5.83 -18.84
CA HIS A 134 -18.57 4.48 -18.77
C HIS A 134 -17.57 3.59 -18.03
N GLY A 135 -17.90 3.27 -16.78
CA GLY A 135 -17.10 2.47 -15.88
C GLY A 135 -17.28 0.99 -16.16
N ARG A 136 -16.23 0.35 -16.68
CA ARG A 136 -16.21 -1.10 -16.90
C ARG A 136 -16.46 -1.82 -15.58
N PRO A 137 -17.35 -2.83 -15.57
CA PRO A 137 -17.68 -3.55 -14.35
C PRO A 137 -16.51 -4.46 -13.90
N PRO A 138 -16.57 -5.01 -12.68
CA PRO A 138 -15.61 -6.00 -12.20
C PRO A 138 -15.54 -7.23 -13.13
N GLY A 139 -14.39 -7.90 -13.22
CA GLY A 139 -14.05 -8.83 -14.31
C GLY A 139 -15.00 -10.02 -14.58
N ASP A 140 -15.82 -10.41 -13.60
CA ASP A 140 -16.79 -11.51 -13.76
C ASP A 140 -18.18 -11.05 -14.25
N HIS A 141 -18.34 -9.74 -14.51
CA HIS A 141 -19.60 -9.11 -14.90
C HIS A 141 -19.56 -8.62 -16.35
N GLY A 142 -20.69 -8.76 -17.06
CA GLY A 142 -20.85 -8.23 -18.41
C GLY A 142 -21.11 -6.72 -18.41
N ASP A 143 -20.94 -6.07 -19.57
CA ASP A 143 -21.08 -4.61 -19.74
C ASP A 143 -22.43 -4.03 -19.26
N ASP A 144 -23.47 -4.86 -19.20
CA ASP A 144 -24.79 -4.50 -18.65
C ASP A 144 -24.76 -4.17 -17.15
N ASP A 145 -23.70 -4.52 -16.43
CA ASP A 145 -23.49 -4.22 -15.02
C ASP A 145 -22.60 -2.99 -14.78
N ALA A 146 -22.31 -2.19 -15.81
CA ALA A 146 -21.46 -0.99 -15.72
C ALA A 146 -22.04 0.15 -14.85
N LEU A 147 -21.13 0.97 -14.31
CA LEU A 147 -21.44 2.27 -13.70
C LEU A 147 -21.20 3.40 -14.67
N HIS A 148 -22.01 4.45 -14.61
CA HIS A 148 -21.92 5.58 -15.51
C HIS A 148 -21.95 6.91 -14.78
N LEU A 149 -21.10 7.83 -15.21
CA LEU A 149 -21.12 9.23 -14.81
C LEU A 149 -22.05 9.99 -15.77
N ALA A 150 -23.34 10.03 -15.45
CA ALA A 150 -24.32 10.77 -16.24
C ALA A 150 -24.20 12.27 -15.94
N PRO A 151 -23.83 13.12 -16.91
CA PRO A 151 -23.66 14.54 -16.65
C PRO A 151 -24.99 15.21 -16.35
N THR A 152 -24.95 16.24 -15.51
CA THR A 152 -26.10 17.10 -15.25
C THR A 152 -26.06 18.35 -16.13
N ARG A 153 -27.11 19.18 -16.07
CA ARG A 153 -27.12 20.50 -16.72
C ARG A 153 -26.04 21.47 -16.21
N ASN A 154 -25.41 21.18 -15.08
CA ASN A 154 -24.38 22.02 -14.45
C ASN A 154 -22.95 21.59 -14.83
N ASN A 155 -22.80 20.68 -15.79
CA ASN A 155 -21.51 20.22 -16.28
C ASN A 155 -21.16 20.97 -17.58
N ASP A 156 -20.10 21.76 -17.55
CA ASP A 156 -19.73 22.67 -18.65
C ASP A 156 -19.30 21.92 -19.91
N LEU A 157 -18.91 20.65 -19.77
CA LEU A 157 -18.47 19.78 -20.86
C LEU A 157 -19.57 18.84 -21.37
N ALA A 158 -20.78 18.93 -20.81
CA ALA A 158 -21.91 18.12 -21.23
C ALA A 158 -22.47 18.60 -22.57
N ARG A 159 -22.60 17.67 -23.52
CA ARG A 159 -23.30 17.88 -24.79
C ARG A 159 -24.77 17.52 -24.68
N ARG A 160 -25.10 16.51 -23.87
CA ARG A 160 -26.47 16.03 -23.63
C ARG A 160 -26.60 15.51 -22.20
N VAL A 161 -27.68 15.87 -21.54
CA VAL A 161 -28.04 15.39 -20.19
C VAL A 161 -29.00 14.21 -20.35
N PRO A 162 -28.62 12.97 -19.98
CA PRO A 162 -29.52 11.83 -20.05
C PRO A 162 -30.60 11.89 -18.97
N ALA A 163 -31.76 11.29 -19.24
CA ALA A 163 -32.73 10.97 -18.21
C ALA A 163 -32.21 9.83 -17.31
N VAL A 164 -32.53 9.91 -16.02
CA VAL A 164 -32.20 8.88 -15.04
C VAL A 164 -33.48 8.41 -14.35
N VAL A 165 -33.60 7.11 -14.16
CA VAL A 165 -34.78 6.47 -13.58
C VAL A 165 -34.37 5.57 -12.44
N ARG A 166 -35.27 5.38 -11.47
CA ARG A 166 -35.08 4.45 -10.37
C ARG A 166 -35.61 3.07 -10.79
N ALA A 167 -34.76 2.06 -10.73
CA ALA A 167 -35.13 0.67 -11.01
C ALA A 167 -35.91 0.06 -9.84
N ASP A 168 -36.58 -1.07 -10.09
CA ASP A 168 -37.31 -1.83 -9.06
C ASP A 168 -36.42 -2.32 -7.93
N SER A 169 -35.13 -2.52 -8.20
CA SER A 169 -34.10 -2.84 -7.20
C SER A 169 -33.78 -1.68 -6.25
N GLY A 170 -34.37 -0.51 -6.47
CA GLY A 170 -34.18 0.70 -5.68
C GLY A 170 -33.01 1.57 -6.13
N TYR A 171 -32.11 1.06 -6.98
CA TYR A 171 -30.96 1.79 -7.49
C TYR A 171 -31.29 2.65 -8.72
N TRP A 172 -30.53 3.73 -8.91
CA TRP A 172 -30.65 4.60 -10.07
C TRP A 172 -29.89 4.05 -11.28
N ARG A 173 -30.51 4.19 -12.46
CA ARG A 173 -29.94 3.83 -13.77
C ARG A 173 -30.17 4.94 -14.80
N ALA A 174 -29.32 4.99 -15.82
CA ALA A 174 -29.62 5.78 -17.00
C ALA A 174 -30.80 5.16 -17.75
N ASP A 175 -31.64 5.99 -18.35
CA ASP A 175 -32.73 5.51 -19.21
C ASP A 175 -32.18 5.01 -20.55
N GLU A 176 -31.28 5.80 -21.14
CA GLU A 176 -30.57 5.47 -22.37
C GLU A 176 -29.08 5.77 -22.27
N MET A 177 -28.27 4.97 -22.98
CA MET A 177 -26.84 5.19 -23.14
C MET A 177 -26.56 6.05 -24.37
N GLY A 178 -25.50 6.86 -24.31
CA GLY A 178 -24.99 7.52 -25.49
C GLY A 178 -23.89 8.52 -25.20
N PRO A 179 -23.35 9.17 -26.24
CA PRO A 179 -22.32 10.18 -26.09
C PRO A 179 -22.89 11.43 -25.42
N TRP A 180 -22.75 11.52 -24.09
CA TRP A 180 -23.24 12.63 -23.27
C TRP A 180 -22.28 13.81 -23.18
N MET A 181 -20.98 13.57 -23.40
CA MET A 181 -19.93 14.58 -23.27
C MET A 181 -19.53 15.16 -24.63
N ALA A 182 -18.98 16.37 -24.61
CA ALA A 182 -18.28 16.94 -25.77
C ALA A 182 -17.10 16.04 -26.18
N ARG A 183 -16.67 16.14 -27.45
CA ARG A 183 -15.52 15.37 -27.94
C ARG A 183 -14.19 16.01 -27.55
N THR A 184 -14.15 17.34 -27.55
CA THR A 184 -12.97 18.13 -27.25
C THR A 184 -13.32 19.31 -26.34
N ALA A 185 -12.33 19.78 -25.59
CA ALA A 185 -12.42 21.02 -24.82
C ALA A 185 -11.13 21.82 -25.01
N ARG A 186 -11.25 23.11 -25.34
CA ARG A 186 -10.12 24.04 -25.44
C ARG A 186 -10.09 24.88 -24.17
N LEU A 187 -8.97 24.82 -23.46
CA LEU A 187 -8.77 25.49 -22.17
C LEU A 187 -7.44 26.24 -22.20
N GLY A 188 -7.45 27.51 -21.82
CA GLY A 188 -6.26 28.32 -21.55
C GLY A 188 -5.45 27.80 -20.36
N PRO A 189 -4.25 28.37 -20.11
CA PRO A 189 -3.42 28.01 -18.96
C PRO A 189 -4.18 28.20 -17.65
N GLY A 190 -4.28 27.16 -16.81
CA GLY A 190 -5.02 27.20 -15.55
C GLY A 190 -6.55 27.32 -15.69
N GLU A 191 -7.09 27.44 -16.91
CA GLU A 191 -8.53 27.45 -17.14
C GLU A 191 -9.13 26.09 -16.79
N TRP A 192 -10.32 26.11 -16.22
CA TRP A 192 -11.02 24.91 -15.78
C TRP A 192 -12.49 24.93 -16.20
N ALA A 193 -13.03 23.74 -16.37
CA ALA A 193 -14.44 23.48 -16.63
C ALA A 193 -15.08 22.80 -15.43
N ARG A 194 -16.31 23.20 -15.09
CA ARG A 194 -17.08 22.59 -14.01
C ARG A 194 -17.56 21.20 -14.40
N LEU A 195 -17.39 20.26 -13.49
CA LEU A 195 -17.91 18.90 -13.60
C LEU A 195 -19.04 18.69 -12.59
N GLU A 196 -20.18 18.17 -13.05
CA GLU A 196 -21.24 17.66 -12.17
C GLU A 196 -21.90 16.44 -12.82
N TYR A 197 -21.84 15.31 -12.12
CA TYR A 197 -22.37 14.03 -12.59
C TYR A 197 -23.31 13.43 -11.55
N VAL A 198 -24.25 12.61 -12.00
CA VAL A 198 -24.93 11.63 -11.16
C VAL A 198 -24.43 10.23 -11.48
N LEU A 199 -24.18 9.43 -10.44
CA LEU A 199 -23.66 8.08 -10.60
C LEU A 199 -24.81 7.07 -10.71
N VAL A 200 -24.89 6.37 -11.83
CA VAL A 200 -26.02 5.51 -12.19
C VAL A 200 -25.56 4.19 -12.81
N GLY A 201 -26.41 3.16 -12.80
CA GLY A 201 -26.17 1.91 -13.53
C GLY A 201 -26.58 1.98 -15.00
N SER A 202 -26.18 0.97 -15.77
CA SER A 202 -26.70 0.74 -17.13
C SER A 202 -28.22 0.56 -17.15
N PRO A 203 -28.90 0.84 -18.28
CA PRO A 203 -30.36 0.66 -18.39
C PRO A 203 -30.87 -0.75 -18.05
N GLY A 204 -30.09 -1.79 -18.34
CA GLY A 204 -30.43 -3.20 -18.07
C GLY A 204 -30.04 -3.71 -16.67
N MET A 205 -29.36 -2.89 -15.88
CA MET A 205 -28.71 -3.32 -14.65
C MET A 205 -29.74 -3.65 -13.56
N ARG A 206 -29.77 -4.91 -13.11
CA ARG A 206 -30.78 -5.40 -12.14
C ARG A 206 -30.38 -5.18 -10.68
N GLY A 207 -29.11 -4.98 -10.39
CA GLY A 207 -28.60 -4.79 -9.03
C GLY A 207 -27.45 -3.79 -8.97
N ARG A 208 -26.60 -3.96 -7.95
CA ARG A 208 -25.34 -3.22 -7.84
C ARG A 208 -24.24 -4.20 -7.40
N PRO A 209 -23.51 -4.80 -8.35
CA PRO A 209 -22.34 -5.61 -8.03
C PRO A 209 -21.32 -4.84 -7.20
N THR A 210 -20.61 -5.58 -6.37
CA THR A 210 -19.45 -5.10 -5.60
C THR A 210 -18.18 -5.32 -6.41
N GLY A 211 -17.17 -4.49 -6.20
CA GLY A 211 -15.88 -4.55 -6.85
C GLY A 211 -15.44 -3.20 -7.39
N THR A 212 -14.44 -3.22 -8.26
CA THR A 212 -13.81 -2.03 -8.83
C THR A 212 -14.37 -1.75 -10.21
N TYR A 213 -14.94 -0.55 -10.39
CA TYR A 213 -15.44 -0.04 -11.65
C TYR A 213 -14.43 0.89 -12.30
N GLN A 214 -13.92 0.56 -13.49
CA GLN A 214 -12.80 1.27 -14.12
C GLN A 214 -13.25 2.29 -15.17
N PHE A 215 -12.83 3.55 -15.04
CA PHE A 215 -13.18 4.67 -15.93
C PHE A 215 -11.99 5.12 -16.82
N GLY A 216 -11.06 4.19 -17.05
CA GLY A 216 -9.85 4.37 -17.86
C GLY A 216 -8.64 4.91 -17.09
N GLY A 217 -7.45 4.66 -17.64
CA GLY A 217 -6.21 4.70 -16.87
C GLY A 217 -6.32 3.84 -15.59
N ASP A 218 -5.78 4.32 -14.49
CA ASP A 218 -5.89 3.69 -13.16
C ASP A 218 -7.10 4.21 -12.35
N THR A 219 -8.02 4.95 -13.00
CA THR A 219 -9.11 5.64 -12.32
C THR A 219 -10.31 4.73 -12.12
N HIS A 220 -10.83 4.69 -10.90
CA HIS A 220 -11.87 3.74 -10.54
C HIS A 220 -12.83 4.22 -9.43
N ILE A 221 -13.99 3.57 -9.36
CA ILE A 221 -14.93 3.65 -8.23
C ILE A 221 -15.03 2.26 -7.61
N ASN A 222 -14.74 2.16 -6.31
CA ASN A 222 -14.86 0.90 -5.57
C ASN A 222 -16.23 0.82 -4.90
N VAL A 223 -16.85 -0.35 -4.97
CA VAL A 223 -18.18 -0.62 -4.42
C VAL A 223 -18.13 -1.85 -3.53
N TRP A 224 -18.58 -1.74 -2.28
CA TRP A 224 -18.71 -2.89 -1.38
C TRP A 224 -20.05 -2.89 -0.65
N ASP A 225 -20.37 -4.02 -0.03
CA ASP A 225 -21.56 -4.14 0.80
C ASP A 225 -21.38 -3.39 2.12
N SER A 226 -22.26 -2.42 2.39
CA SER A 226 -22.17 -1.59 3.60
C SER A 226 -22.43 -2.37 4.88
N ASN A 227 -23.23 -3.43 4.82
CA ASN A 227 -23.62 -4.22 5.98
C ASN A 227 -22.65 -5.38 6.23
N SER A 228 -21.95 -5.82 5.17
CA SER A 228 -21.01 -6.92 5.22
C SER A 228 -19.71 -6.61 4.45
N PRO A 229 -18.89 -5.63 4.90
CA PRO A 229 -17.65 -5.26 4.22
C PRO A 229 -16.56 -6.33 4.29
N GLY A 230 -16.64 -7.28 5.22
CA GLY A 230 -15.61 -8.29 5.46
C GLY A 230 -15.77 -9.57 4.63
N PRO A 231 -14.90 -10.57 4.88
CA PRO A 231 -14.97 -11.84 4.19
C PRO A 231 -16.26 -12.61 4.53
N SER A 232 -16.77 -13.34 3.54
CA SER A 232 -17.94 -14.23 3.69
C SER A 232 -17.58 -15.70 3.90
N VAL A 233 -16.30 -16.06 3.72
CA VAL A 233 -15.79 -17.43 3.84
C VAL A 233 -14.97 -17.55 5.12
N ASN A 234 -15.21 -18.63 5.86
CA ASN A 234 -14.45 -18.91 7.07
C ASN A 234 -13.04 -19.42 6.73
N SER A 235 -12.05 -18.93 7.48
CA SER A 235 -10.68 -19.44 7.46
C SER A 235 -10.60 -20.88 7.99
N ARG A 236 -9.67 -21.68 7.47
CA ARG A 236 -9.26 -22.97 8.04
C ARG A 236 -8.71 -22.84 9.47
N PHE A 237 -8.21 -21.67 9.82
CA PHE A 237 -7.65 -21.36 11.13
C PHE A 237 -8.69 -20.72 12.08
N ALA A 238 -9.97 -20.72 11.72
CA ALA A 238 -11.01 -20.14 12.56
C ALA A 238 -11.00 -20.71 13.99
N GLY A 239 -11.11 -19.82 14.98
CA GLY A 239 -11.08 -20.18 16.40
C GLY A 239 -9.68 -20.45 16.97
N ARG A 240 -8.63 -20.31 16.15
CA ARG A 240 -7.25 -20.41 16.62
C ARG A 240 -6.83 -19.14 17.38
N SER A 241 -6.04 -19.32 18.42
CA SER A 241 -5.28 -18.23 19.06
C SER A 241 -3.82 -18.30 18.65
N VAL A 242 -3.22 -17.15 18.38
CA VAL A 242 -1.80 -17.02 18.02
C VAL A 242 -1.05 -16.16 19.03
N PRO A 243 0.24 -16.42 19.26
CA PRO A 243 1.05 -15.61 20.17
C PRO A 243 1.23 -14.19 19.62
N THR A 244 1.50 -13.24 20.51
CA THR A 244 1.83 -11.86 20.15
C THR A 244 3.23 -11.79 19.52
N PHE A 245 3.44 -10.85 18.61
CA PHE A 245 4.77 -10.60 18.07
C PHE A 245 5.72 -10.02 19.13
N PRO A 246 7.04 -10.34 19.09
CA PRO A 246 8.02 -9.79 20.02
C PRO A 246 8.09 -8.25 20.03
N SER A 247 7.78 -7.61 18.91
CA SER A 247 7.73 -6.15 18.77
C SER A 247 6.48 -5.50 19.39
N GLY A 248 5.54 -6.27 19.94
CA GLY A 248 4.35 -5.74 20.61
C GLY A 248 3.26 -5.20 19.69
N GLY A 249 3.29 -5.53 18.39
CA GLY A 249 2.31 -5.08 17.39
C GLY A 249 0.94 -5.75 17.51
N GLN A 250 -0.13 -4.99 17.27
CA GLN A 250 -1.49 -5.50 17.14
C GLN A 250 -1.79 -5.84 15.68
N VAL A 251 -2.24 -7.07 15.44
CA VAL A 251 -2.57 -7.57 14.10
C VAL A 251 -4.03 -7.99 14.08
N GLN A 252 -4.79 -7.46 13.12
CA GLN A 252 -6.11 -7.97 12.78
C GLN A 252 -5.95 -9.23 11.92
N TRP A 253 -6.26 -10.38 12.48
CA TRP A 253 -6.07 -11.65 11.78
C TRP A 253 -7.24 -12.00 10.87
N TYR A 254 -6.94 -12.53 9.68
CA TYR A 254 -7.93 -13.01 8.73
C TYR A 254 -8.83 -14.11 9.30
N HIS A 255 -8.28 -14.99 10.13
CA HIS A 255 -9.04 -16.09 10.73
C HIS A 255 -9.99 -15.65 11.86
N GLU A 256 -9.88 -14.40 12.28
CA GLU A 256 -10.81 -13.72 13.20
C GLU A 256 -11.74 -12.75 12.45
N ALA A 257 -11.47 -12.50 11.16
CA ALA A 257 -12.26 -11.60 10.34
C ALA A 257 -13.61 -12.24 10.00
N GLY A 258 -14.66 -11.43 10.12
CA GLY A 258 -16.03 -11.83 9.75
C GLY A 258 -16.68 -10.79 8.85
N PRO A 259 -17.99 -10.91 8.58
CA PRO A 259 -18.69 -10.01 7.67
C PRO A 259 -18.59 -8.52 8.03
N GLY A 260 -18.38 -8.16 9.30
CA GLY A 260 -18.20 -6.77 9.74
C GLY A 260 -16.77 -6.22 9.63
N THR A 261 -15.77 -7.05 9.29
CA THR A 261 -14.35 -6.64 9.31
C THR A 261 -14.00 -5.85 8.06
N ALA A 262 -13.82 -4.54 8.21
CA ALA A 262 -13.65 -3.63 7.08
C ALA A 262 -12.24 -3.65 6.44
N ALA A 263 -11.21 -4.10 7.14
CA ALA A 263 -9.86 -4.19 6.62
C ALA A 263 -9.23 -5.54 6.99
N PHE A 264 -8.70 -6.27 5.99
CA PHE A 264 -8.15 -7.60 6.20
C PHE A 264 -7.19 -8.00 5.07
N VAL A 265 -6.24 -8.89 5.38
CA VAL A 265 -5.41 -9.58 4.40
C VAL A 265 -6.02 -10.93 4.10
N ARG A 266 -6.33 -11.20 2.83
CA ARG A 266 -6.87 -12.48 2.37
C ARG A 266 -5.79 -13.25 1.60
N PRO A 267 -5.45 -14.49 1.99
CA PRO A 267 -4.62 -15.36 1.18
C PRO A 267 -5.46 -16.07 0.11
N SER A 268 -4.89 -16.34 -1.06
CA SER A 268 -5.52 -17.16 -2.12
C SER A 268 -5.65 -18.63 -1.71
N THR A 269 -4.76 -19.10 -0.85
CA THR A 269 -4.85 -20.38 -0.14
C THR A 269 -4.20 -20.28 1.24
N GLU A 270 -4.76 -20.97 2.22
CA GLU A 270 -4.22 -21.04 3.58
C GLU A 270 -3.35 -22.29 3.80
N ARG A 271 -3.19 -23.12 2.76
CA ARG A 271 -2.29 -24.28 2.73
C ARG A 271 -1.57 -24.34 1.38
N LEU A 272 -0.25 -24.47 1.42
CA LEU A 272 0.60 -24.45 0.24
C LEU A 272 1.70 -25.51 0.37
N GLU A 273 1.86 -26.37 -0.63
CA GLU A 273 3.04 -27.23 -0.73
C GLU A 273 4.28 -26.38 -1.06
N LEU A 274 5.42 -26.66 -0.41
CA LEU A 274 6.68 -25.96 -0.71
C LEU A 274 7.02 -26.04 -2.21
N ASN A 275 7.73 -25.02 -2.71
CA ASN A 275 7.98 -24.73 -4.12
C ASN A 275 6.74 -24.22 -4.89
N GLY A 276 5.67 -23.87 -4.17
CA GLY A 276 4.48 -23.23 -4.71
C GLY A 276 4.46 -21.69 -4.56
N ARG A 277 3.30 -21.11 -4.90
CA ARG A 277 2.99 -19.69 -4.77
C ARG A 277 1.67 -19.49 -4.02
N VAL A 278 1.63 -18.50 -3.14
CA VAL A 278 0.40 -17.97 -2.55
C VAL A 278 0.34 -16.47 -2.82
N ASP A 279 -0.84 -15.98 -3.17
CA ASP A 279 -1.11 -14.56 -3.34
C ASP A 279 -1.85 -14.06 -2.12
N PHE A 280 -1.50 -12.85 -1.69
CA PHE A 280 -2.16 -12.15 -0.59
C PHE A 280 -2.77 -10.88 -1.15
N GLU A 281 -3.96 -10.56 -0.67
CA GLU A 281 -4.66 -9.33 -1.00
C GLU A 281 -5.06 -8.60 0.28
N MET A 282 -4.51 -7.41 0.48
CA MET A 282 -5.06 -6.46 1.43
C MET A 282 -6.30 -5.82 0.83
N VAL A 283 -7.41 -5.87 1.56
CA VAL A 283 -8.68 -5.21 1.20
C VAL A 283 -8.94 -4.10 2.21
N ASN A 284 -9.19 -2.88 1.73
CA ASN A 284 -9.60 -1.75 2.56
C ASN A 284 -11.04 -1.33 2.25
N HIS A 285 -12.03 -1.87 2.95
CA HIS A 285 -13.42 -1.42 2.94
C HIS A 285 -13.75 -0.45 4.09
N SER A 286 -12.72 0.10 4.75
CA SER A 286 -12.90 1.18 5.73
C SER A 286 -13.15 2.53 5.04
N ARG A 287 -13.41 3.57 5.85
CA ARG A 287 -13.57 4.95 5.36
C ARG A 287 -12.25 5.73 5.35
N GLU A 288 -11.16 5.09 5.80
CA GLU A 288 -9.86 5.71 6.02
C GLU A 288 -8.84 5.20 5.00
N THR A 289 -7.82 6.03 4.70
CA THR A 289 -6.66 5.58 3.96
C THR A 289 -5.71 4.87 4.91
N LEU A 290 -5.41 3.60 4.65
CA LEU A 290 -4.45 2.83 5.43
C LEU A 290 -3.03 3.21 4.98
N GLN A 291 -2.08 3.36 5.89
CA GLN A 291 -0.73 3.86 5.58
C GLN A 291 0.33 2.77 5.73
N CYS A 292 1.47 2.93 5.06
CA CYS A 292 2.70 2.17 5.27
C CYS A 292 2.51 0.63 5.19
N GLY A 293 1.92 0.14 4.11
CA GLY A 293 1.64 -1.28 3.94
C GLY A 293 2.81 -2.16 3.51
N HIS A 294 3.99 -1.93 4.08
CA HIS A 294 5.05 -2.92 4.04
C HIS A 294 4.54 -4.22 4.65
N TRP A 295 4.99 -5.35 4.10
CA TRP A 295 4.53 -6.64 4.54
C TRP A 295 5.69 -7.51 4.95
N SER A 296 5.48 -8.34 5.98
CA SER A 296 6.50 -9.19 6.58
C SER A 296 6.01 -10.63 6.68
N LEU A 297 6.94 -11.57 6.55
CA LEU A 297 6.76 -12.99 6.70
C LEU A 297 7.39 -13.44 8.02
N TYR A 298 6.61 -14.16 8.83
CA TYR A 298 7.07 -14.76 10.08
C TYR A 298 6.82 -16.26 10.09
N LYS A 299 7.65 -17.01 10.82
CA LYS A 299 7.44 -18.44 11.10
C LYS A 299 7.09 -18.66 12.57
N LEU A 300 6.10 -19.50 12.85
CA LEU A 300 5.77 -19.95 14.21
C LEU A 300 6.64 -21.14 14.57
N VAL A 301 7.43 -21.04 15.64
CA VAL A 301 8.26 -22.12 16.18
C VAL A 301 8.14 -22.13 17.70
N ASP A 302 7.71 -23.27 18.27
CA ASP A 302 7.53 -23.48 19.71
C ASP A 302 6.73 -22.37 20.42
N GLY A 303 5.68 -21.86 19.77
CA GLY A 303 4.81 -20.83 20.33
C GLY A 303 5.34 -19.40 20.22
N GLU A 304 6.39 -19.17 19.43
CA GLU A 304 6.98 -17.85 19.21
C GLU A 304 7.10 -17.52 17.72
N TRP A 305 6.94 -16.24 17.37
CA TRP A 305 7.08 -15.74 16.00
C TRP A 305 8.52 -15.30 15.70
N TYR A 306 9.06 -15.80 14.59
CA TYR A 306 10.39 -15.43 14.10
C TYR A 306 10.26 -14.71 12.77
N TYR A 307 10.86 -13.52 12.66
CA TYR A 307 10.91 -12.78 11.41
C TYR A 307 11.75 -13.53 10.36
N VAL A 308 11.20 -13.72 9.17
CA VAL A 308 11.87 -14.43 8.07
C VAL A 308 12.20 -13.48 6.93
N ALA A 309 11.27 -12.62 6.51
CA ALA A 309 11.43 -11.80 5.32
C ALA A 309 10.44 -10.61 5.28
N PRO A 310 10.62 -9.61 4.39
CA PRO A 310 11.80 -9.35 3.56
C PRO A 310 12.97 -8.78 4.36
N ARG A 311 14.20 -8.87 3.88
CA ARG A 311 15.37 -8.34 4.61
C ARG A 311 15.38 -6.82 4.75
N THR A 312 14.82 -6.13 3.76
CA THR A 312 14.79 -4.68 3.70
C THR A 312 13.43 -4.24 3.24
N HIS A 313 12.86 -3.27 3.94
CA HIS A 313 11.77 -2.47 3.43
C HIS A 313 12.37 -1.24 2.76
N THR A 314 11.89 -0.90 1.57
CA THR A 314 12.12 0.45 1.04
C THR A 314 11.36 1.43 1.92
N ASP A 315 11.83 2.67 2.07
CA ASP A 315 11.11 3.73 2.82
C ASP A 315 9.82 4.21 2.11
N ASP A 316 9.28 3.42 1.19
CA ASP A 316 8.12 3.72 0.36
C ASP A 316 6.81 3.44 1.12
N CYS A 317 6.43 4.37 1.99
CA CYS A 317 5.16 4.33 2.69
C CYS A 317 4.03 4.85 1.78
N ARG A 318 3.42 3.94 1.01
CA ARG A 318 2.22 4.26 0.22
C ARG A 318 0.94 4.07 1.04
N GLY A 319 -0.05 4.90 0.75
CA GLY A 319 -1.39 4.79 1.29
C GLY A 319 -2.27 3.87 0.44
N LEU A 320 -3.16 3.12 1.08
CA LEU A 320 -4.23 2.36 0.45
C LEU A 320 -5.56 3.07 0.70
N PRO A 321 -6.16 3.73 -0.32
CA PRO A 321 -7.38 4.50 -0.14
C PRO A 321 -8.60 3.61 0.18
N PRO A 322 -9.72 4.21 0.64
CA PRO A 322 -10.98 3.49 0.81
C PRO A 322 -11.43 2.75 -0.45
N GLY A 323 -11.87 1.52 -0.27
CA GLY A 323 -12.20 0.57 -1.34
C GLY A 323 -11.00 -0.01 -2.07
N GLY A 324 -9.78 0.47 -1.80
CA GLY A 324 -8.57 0.03 -2.47
C GLY A 324 -8.16 -1.38 -2.06
N THR A 325 -7.48 -2.06 -2.99
CA THR A 325 -6.83 -3.34 -2.73
C THR A 325 -5.34 -3.26 -3.04
N LYS A 326 -4.54 -4.07 -2.35
CA LYS A 326 -3.12 -4.26 -2.68
C LYS A 326 -2.81 -5.75 -2.67
N GLN A 327 -2.26 -6.23 -3.77
CA GLN A 327 -1.82 -7.61 -3.90
C GLN A 327 -0.30 -7.72 -3.80
N TRP A 328 0.16 -8.84 -3.26
CA TRP A 328 1.55 -9.30 -3.31
C TRP A 328 1.57 -10.83 -3.28
N SER A 329 2.66 -11.43 -3.71
CA SER A 329 2.80 -12.89 -3.73
C SER A 329 4.00 -13.35 -2.90
N LEU A 330 3.88 -14.53 -2.33
CA LEU A 330 5.01 -15.29 -1.78
C LEU A 330 5.21 -16.52 -2.67
N ARG A 331 6.37 -16.58 -3.32
CA ARG A 331 6.88 -17.82 -3.92
C ARG A 331 7.79 -18.49 -2.91
N ALA A 332 7.30 -19.56 -2.30
CA ALA A 332 8.01 -20.27 -1.24
C ALA A 332 8.85 -21.40 -1.83
N SER A 333 10.15 -21.45 -1.55
CA SER A 333 11.06 -22.49 -2.05
C SER A 333 11.84 -23.15 -0.92
N ARG A 334 12.08 -24.47 -1.05
CA ARG A 334 12.91 -25.22 -0.08
C ARG A 334 14.40 -24.95 -0.27
N GLY A 335 14.84 -24.83 -1.52
CA GLY A 335 16.22 -24.52 -1.87
C GLY A 335 16.44 -23.04 -2.07
N GLU A 336 17.35 -22.70 -2.97
CA GLU A 336 17.55 -21.32 -3.40
C GLU A 336 16.25 -20.64 -3.83
N PRO A 337 16.08 -19.34 -3.55
CA PRO A 337 14.95 -18.59 -4.05
C PRO A 337 14.98 -18.64 -5.58
N VAL A 338 13.87 -19.05 -6.21
CA VAL A 338 13.80 -18.99 -7.67
C VAL A 338 13.85 -17.53 -8.08
N ALA A 339 14.81 -17.17 -8.94
CA ALA A 339 14.96 -15.81 -9.42
C ALA A 339 13.61 -15.30 -9.95
N CYS A 340 13.25 -14.12 -9.45
CA CYS A 340 12.12 -13.37 -9.96
C CYS A 340 12.43 -12.97 -11.41
N GLY A 341 11.74 -13.57 -12.38
CA GLY A 341 11.70 -13.07 -13.75
C GLY A 341 10.87 -11.78 -13.83
N GLU A 342 10.32 -11.48 -15.01
CA GLU A 342 9.41 -10.34 -15.23
C GLU A 342 8.14 -10.40 -14.33
N ASP A 343 7.80 -11.58 -13.81
CA ASP A 343 6.60 -11.88 -13.00
C ASP A 343 6.61 -11.30 -11.56
N CYS A 344 7.72 -10.73 -11.08
CA CYS A 344 7.77 -10.09 -9.75
C CYS A 344 7.58 -8.57 -9.77
N SER A 345 7.18 -8.02 -10.92
CA SER A 345 6.84 -6.59 -11.10
C SER A 345 5.68 -6.13 -10.19
N ASP A 346 4.85 -7.06 -9.69
CA ASP A 346 3.69 -6.76 -8.83
C ASP A 346 4.01 -6.63 -7.32
N GLY A 347 5.29 -6.64 -6.92
CA GLY A 347 5.71 -6.44 -5.53
C GLY A 347 5.67 -7.71 -4.65
N GLY A 348 5.78 -8.88 -5.28
CA GLY A 348 5.94 -10.17 -4.59
C GLY A 348 7.38 -10.45 -4.13
N LEU A 349 7.53 -11.50 -3.32
CA LEU A 349 8.81 -12.01 -2.83
C LEU A 349 9.00 -13.47 -3.27
N SER A 350 10.17 -13.77 -3.80
CA SER A 350 10.67 -15.14 -3.87
C SER A 350 11.55 -15.40 -2.66
N GLN A 351 11.12 -16.31 -1.80
CA GLN A 351 11.83 -16.65 -0.57
C GLN A 351 12.25 -18.12 -0.61
N GLY A 352 13.57 -18.32 -0.59
CA GLY A 352 14.19 -19.64 -0.49
C GLY A 352 14.39 -20.09 0.95
N TYR A 353 14.84 -21.34 1.06
CA TYR A 353 15.21 -21.98 2.32
C TYR A 353 14.10 -21.98 3.37
N LEU A 354 12.85 -22.11 2.92
CA LEU A 354 11.69 -22.28 3.80
C LEU A 354 11.47 -23.76 4.12
N GLY A 355 11.26 -24.06 5.39
CA GLY A 355 10.78 -25.36 5.84
C GLY A 355 9.25 -25.42 5.91
N GLY A 356 8.72 -26.61 6.14
CA GLY A 356 7.32 -26.79 6.50
C GLY A 356 6.99 -26.15 7.86
N GLY A 357 5.70 -25.88 8.06
CA GLY A 357 5.16 -25.31 9.28
C GLY A 357 4.21 -24.14 9.02
N GLU A 358 3.91 -23.40 10.06
CA GLU A 358 2.97 -22.28 9.99
C GLU A 358 3.69 -20.95 9.88
N TYR A 359 3.17 -20.12 8.98
CA TYR A 359 3.71 -18.82 8.68
C TYR A 359 2.61 -17.76 8.79
N ALA A 360 3.02 -16.54 9.12
CA ALA A 360 2.16 -15.36 9.09
C ALA A 360 2.69 -14.37 8.05
N ALA A 361 1.80 -13.93 7.15
CA ALA A 361 2.02 -12.77 6.30
C ALA A 361 1.29 -11.58 6.93
N VAL A 362 2.03 -10.56 7.36
CA VAL A 362 1.49 -9.39 8.08
C VAL A 362 1.78 -8.14 7.27
N ALA A 363 0.75 -7.40 6.91
CA ALA A 363 0.87 -6.09 6.26
C ALA A 363 0.68 -4.97 7.29
N GLY A 364 1.45 -3.89 7.13
CA GLY A 364 1.31 -2.62 7.85
C GLY A 364 0.03 -1.85 7.52
N TYR A 365 -0.85 -2.41 6.68
CA TYR A 365 -2.19 -1.91 6.48
C TYR A 365 -3.15 -2.56 7.48
N GLY A 366 -3.81 -1.76 8.32
CA GLY A 366 -4.85 -2.29 9.20
C GLY A 366 -5.86 -1.24 9.67
N HIS A 367 -7.03 -1.74 10.09
CA HIS A 367 -8.07 -0.98 10.76
C HIS A 367 -8.95 -1.96 11.58
N PRO A 368 -9.33 -1.65 12.83
CA PRO A 368 -8.99 -0.43 13.57
C PRO A 368 -7.58 -0.46 14.20
N VAL A 369 -6.88 -1.59 14.11
CA VAL A 369 -5.50 -1.75 14.59
C VAL A 369 -4.50 -1.53 13.45
N PRO A 370 -3.22 -1.22 13.73
CA PRO A 370 -2.29 -0.76 12.69
C PRO A 370 -1.94 -1.79 11.61
N GLN A 371 -2.14 -3.09 11.85
CA GLN A 371 -1.71 -4.15 10.94
C GLN A 371 -2.81 -5.16 10.68
N SER A 372 -2.77 -5.81 9.53
CA SER A 372 -3.62 -6.95 9.18
C SER A 372 -2.77 -8.12 8.73
N GLY A 373 -3.18 -9.34 9.05
CA GLY A 373 -2.36 -10.51 8.75
C GLY A 373 -3.17 -11.76 8.44
N ALA A 374 -2.55 -12.67 7.72
CA ALA A 374 -3.10 -13.98 7.39
C ALA A 374 -2.10 -15.08 7.73
N LEU A 375 -2.63 -16.25 8.07
CA LEU A 375 -1.84 -17.45 8.31
C LEU A 375 -1.79 -18.30 7.03
N VAL A 376 -0.67 -18.98 6.83
CA VAL A 376 -0.50 -19.99 5.78
C VAL A 376 0.30 -21.18 6.33
N GLU A 377 -0.17 -22.39 6.07
CA GLU A 377 0.54 -23.63 6.37
C GLU A 377 1.38 -24.03 5.15
N LEU A 378 2.71 -24.05 5.29
CA LEU A 378 3.61 -24.60 4.29
C LEU A 378 3.82 -26.09 4.55
N ILE A 379 3.52 -26.92 3.56
CA ILE A 379 3.65 -28.37 3.65
C ILE A 379 4.99 -28.81 3.07
N GLY A 380 5.74 -29.58 3.86
CA GLY A 380 7.03 -30.13 3.52
C GLY A 380 7.88 -30.36 4.77
N ASP A 381 9.11 -30.83 4.58
CA ASP A 381 10.03 -31.04 5.70
C ASP A 381 10.55 -29.72 6.27
N SER A 382 11.03 -29.76 7.51
CA SER A 382 11.81 -28.65 8.06
C SER A 382 13.10 -28.43 7.25
N VAL A 383 13.55 -27.18 7.17
CA VAL A 383 14.80 -26.84 6.49
C VAL A 383 16.00 -27.28 7.34
N ALA A 384 16.97 -27.94 6.69
CA ALA A 384 18.24 -28.29 7.30
C ALA A 384 19.25 -27.14 7.11
N VAL A 385 20.13 -26.94 8.09
CA VAL A 385 21.27 -26.04 7.92
C VAL A 385 22.38 -26.83 7.25
N GLU A 386 22.70 -26.44 6.02
CA GLU A 386 23.71 -27.09 5.18
C GLU A 386 24.75 -26.05 4.77
N PRO A 387 26.06 -26.37 4.78
CA PRO A 387 27.09 -25.46 4.28
C PRO A 387 26.83 -25.03 2.83
N THR A 388 27.48 -23.96 2.40
CA THR A 388 27.55 -23.61 0.98
C THR A 388 28.46 -24.58 0.23
N ASP A 389 28.24 -24.74 -1.09
CA ASP A 389 28.96 -25.73 -1.91
C ASP A 389 30.47 -25.46 -2.01
N ASP A 390 30.90 -24.22 -1.77
CA ASP A 390 32.29 -23.76 -1.76
C ASP A 390 32.98 -23.92 -0.39
N ALA A 391 32.27 -24.35 0.66
CA ALA A 391 32.83 -24.48 2.00
C ALA A 391 33.70 -25.75 2.13
N ILE A 392 35.01 -25.57 2.31
CA ILE A 392 35.97 -26.68 2.50
C ILE A 392 36.36 -26.75 3.99
N ALA A 393 36.09 -27.89 4.64
CA ALA A 393 36.38 -28.11 6.05
C ALA A 393 37.62 -28.99 6.28
N HIS A 394 38.51 -28.55 7.17
CA HIS A 394 39.65 -29.30 7.67
C HIS A 394 39.57 -29.43 9.19
N ARG A 395 39.70 -30.65 9.72
CA ARG A 395 39.68 -30.91 11.15
C ARG A 395 41.09 -31.13 11.67
N ASP A 396 41.44 -30.40 12.72
CA ASP A 396 42.65 -30.59 13.51
C ASP A 396 42.27 -30.69 15.01
N GLY A 397 42.26 -31.91 15.52
CA GLY A 397 41.78 -32.22 16.87
C GLY A 397 40.34 -31.74 17.10
N GLY A 398 40.13 -30.94 18.16
CA GLY A 398 38.84 -30.33 18.51
C GLY A 398 38.50 -29.06 17.73
N THR A 399 39.35 -28.60 16.80
CA THR A 399 39.08 -27.42 15.96
C THR A 399 38.77 -27.84 14.53
N VAL A 400 37.73 -27.25 13.94
CA VAL A 400 37.46 -27.35 12.49
C VAL A 400 37.70 -25.99 11.84
N THR A 401 38.57 -25.93 10.86
CA THR A 401 38.77 -24.74 10.02
C THR A 401 37.98 -24.93 8.72
N VAL A 402 37.09 -24.01 8.42
CA VAL A 402 36.31 -23.94 7.18
C VAL A 402 36.83 -22.78 6.37
N THR A 403 37.11 -22.99 5.09
CA THR A 403 37.53 -21.94 4.16
C THR A 403 36.52 -21.85 3.02
N THR A 404 36.11 -20.64 2.67
CA THR A 404 35.23 -20.38 1.50
C THR A 404 36.02 -19.73 0.37
N ASP A 405 35.44 -19.70 -0.83
CA ASP A 405 36.10 -19.15 -2.01
C ASP A 405 36.34 -17.62 -1.91
N GLU A 406 35.65 -16.92 -1.01
CA GLU A 406 35.86 -15.48 -0.78
C GLU A 406 37.14 -15.14 0.01
N PHE A 407 37.77 -16.12 0.66
CA PHE A 407 39.02 -15.88 1.40
C PHE A 407 40.22 -15.85 0.45
N ASP A 408 41.05 -14.80 0.54
CA ASP A 408 42.24 -14.58 -0.30
C ASP A 408 41.91 -14.55 -1.82
N ASP A 409 40.70 -14.10 -2.16
CA ASP A 409 40.22 -14.06 -3.55
C ASP A 409 40.69 -12.81 -4.33
N GLY A 410 41.25 -11.84 -3.60
CA GLY A 410 41.71 -10.54 -4.11
C GLY A 410 40.61 -9.60 -4.63
N ARG A 411 39.33 -9.98 -4.53
CA ARG A 411 38.15 -9.25 -5.05
C ARG A 411 37.26 -8.71 -3.94
N HIS A 412 37.18 -9.38 -2.80
CA HIS A 412 36.39 -8.97 -1.64
C HIS A 412 37.23 -8.67 -0.38
N PRO A 413 38.36 -7.94 -0.48
CA PRO A 413 39.12 -7.59 0.71
C PRO A 413 38.33 -6.64 1.63
N PRO A 414 38.62 -6.63 2.94
CA PRO A 414 39.63 -7.46 3.58
C PRO A 414 39.12 -8.87 3.91
N ASP A 415 40.04 -9.83 3.95
CA ASP A 415 39.77 -11.16 4.49
C ASP A 415 39.37 -11.06 5.97
N GLY A 416 38.57 -12.03 6.40
CA GLY A 416 37.94 -12.09 7.69
C GLY A 416 37.94 -13.50 8.26
N THR A 417 37.89 -13.59 9.59
CA THR A 417 37.70 -14.87 10.28
C THR A 417 36.52 -14.77 11.24
N VAL A 418 35.66 -15.78 11.23
CA VAL A 418 34.59 -15.97 12.22
C VAL A 418 34.95 -17.16 13.11
N THR A 419 34.80 -17.02 14.42
CA THR A 419 34.94 -18.13 15.37
C THR A 419 33.59 -18.46 15.97
N LEU A 420 33.18 -19.73 15.94
CA LEU A 420 31.97 -20.24 16.59
C LEU A 420 32.33 -21.24 17.69
N GLU A 421 31.78 -21.02 18.89
CA GLU A 421 31.97 -21.87 20.07
C GLU A 421 30.64 -22.08 20.81
N ARG A 422 30.54 -23.17 21.57
CA ARG A 422 29.45 -23.35 22.54
C ARG A 422 29.60 -22.37 23.69
N THR A 423 28.48 -21.88 24.21
CA THR A 423 28.44 -21.06 25.42
C THR A 423 27.34 -21.53 26.37
N GLY A 424 27.33 -21.04 27.61
CA GLY A 424 26.37 -21.49 28.62
C GLY A 424 24.98 -20.89 28.47
N THR A 425 24.86 -19.66 27.97
CA THR A 425 23.58 -18.93 27.89
C THR A 425 23.56 -17.93 26.74
N ALA A 426 22.42 -17.80 26.07
CA ALA A 426 22.14 -16.76 25.10
C ALA A 426 20.66 -16.34 25.18
N ALA A 427 20.37 -15.07 24.93
CA ALA A 427 19.01 -14.52 24.97
C ALA A 427 18.33 -14.53 23.60
N GLU A 428 19.11 -14.30 22.53
CA GLU A 428 18.61 -14.40 21.16
C GLU A 428 18.37 -15.87 20.80
N ARG A 429 17.33 -16.13 20.00
CA ARG A 429 17.05 -17.44 19.43
C ARG A 429 16.94 -17.33 17.91
N LEU A 430 17.60 -18.24 17.20
CA LEU A 430 17.58 -18.31 15.74
C LEU A 430 16.88 -19.59 15.27
N ILE A 431 16.24 -19.48 14.10
CA ILE A 431 15.64 -20.62 13.38
C ILE A 431 16.41 -20.93 12.10
N ALA A 432 16.22 -22.13 11.57
CA ALA A 432 17.00 -22.61 10.42
C ALA A 432 16.78 -21.76 9.16
N GLU A 433 15.57 -21.23 8.96
CA GLU A 433 15.25 -20.29 7.87
C GLU A 433 16.12 -19.02 7.94
N GLN A 434 16.34 -18.46 9.14
CA GLN A 434 17.16 -17.25 9.33
C GLN A 434 18.65 -17.53 9.11
N VAL A 435 19.11 -18.73 9.48
CA VAL A 435 20.50 -19.16 9.24
C VAL A 435 20.73 -19.40 7.74
N MET A 436 19.79 -20.06 7.06
CA MET A 436 19.94 -20.45 5.66
C MET A 436 19.74 -19.30 4.68
N ALA A 437 18.68 -18.49 4.86
CA ALA A 437 18.40 -17.34 4.00
C ALA A 437 19.26 -16.12 4.35
N GLY A 438 19.76 -16.07 5.59
CA GLY A 438 20.63 -15.05 6.15
C GLY A 438 20.00 -13.68 6.38
N THR A 439 20.69 -12.85 7.17
CA THR A 439 20.40 -11.43 7.38
C THR A 439 21.45 -10.59 6.64
N GLY A 440 21.05 -9.64 5.78
CA GLY A 440 21.99 -8.70 5.10
C GLY A 440 22.41 -9.05 3.66
N ALA A 441 23.28 -8.24 3.05
CA ALA A 441 23.90 -8.50 1.74
C ALA A 441 25.17 -9.35 1.97
N GLY A 442 25.17 -10.60 1.51
CA GLY A 442 26.11 -11.67 1.91
C GLY A 442 25.49 -12.75 2.83
N ALA A 443 24.17 -12.67 3.01
CA ALA A 443 23.36 -13.28 4.05
C ALA A 443 23.56 -14.80 4.27
N GLY A 444 23.87 -15.15 5.53
CA GLY A 444 23.73 -16.50 6.09
C GLY A 444 25.02 -17.30 6.10
N ARG A 445 25.94 -17.04 5.17
CA ARG A 445 27.17 -17.84 4.97
C ARG A 445 27.98 -18.03 6.24
N GLY A 446 28.13 -17.00 7.07
CA GLY A 446 28.90 -17.11 8.32
C GLY A 446 28.38 -18.19 9.27
N LEU A 447 27.09 -18.12 9.64
CA LEU A 447 26.47 -19.12 10.53
C LEU A 447 26.20 -20.44 9.81
N ARG A 448 25.80 -20.38 8.53
CA ARG A 448 25.54 -21.54 7.66
C ARG A 448 26.79 -22.41 7.46
N ASN A 449 27.97 -21.80 7.36
CA ASN A 449 29.25 -22.49 7.16
C ASN A 449 30.00 -22.78 8.47
N THR A 450 29.41 -22.50 9.64
CA THR A 450 30.00 -22.83 10.94
C THR A 450 29.16 -23.82 11.74
N LEU A 451 27.84 -23.61 11.83
CA LEU A 451 26.95 -24.45 12.65
C LEU A 451 26.99 -25.95 12.32
N PRO A 452 26.99 -26.39 11.04
CA PRO A 452 27.02 -27.82 10.72
C PRO A 452 28.27 -28.56 11.20
N PHE A 453 29.38 -27.84 11.43
CA PHE A 453 30.67 -28.44 11.80
C PHE A 453 30.92 -28.50 13.31
N LEU A 454 30.07 -27.85 14.12
CA LEU A 454 30.17 -27.84 15.57
C LEU A 454 29.46 -29.07 16.17
N THR A 455 30.09 -30.23 16.05
CA THR A 455 29.60 -31.52 16.59
C THR A 455 30.08 -31.72 18.03
N ALA A 456 29.66 -32.80 18.70
CA ALA A 456 30.10 -33.11 20.07
C ALA A 456 31.64 -33.28 20.21
N GLU A 457 32.33 -33.55 19.09
CA GLU A 457 33.78 -33.72 19.01
C GLU A 457 34.52 -32.43 18.59
N THR A 458 33.77 -31.38 18.25
CA THR A 458 34.32 -30.07 17.88
C THR A 458 34.07 -29.09 19.02
N ASP A 459 35.14 -28.53 19.56
CA ASP A 459 35.11 -27.47 20.57
C ASP A 459 34.88 -26.10 19.91
N ARG A 460 35.47 -25.90 18.72
CA ARG A 460 35.51 -24.62 18.02
C ARG A 460 35.51 -24.79 16.51
N VAL A 461 34.78 -23.92 15.81
CA VAL A 461 34.84 -23.80 14.34
C VAL A 461 35.42 -22.43 13.97
N LEU A 462 36.42 -22.42 13.10
CA LEU A 462 37.02 -21.21 12.52
C LEU A 462 36.62 -21.13 11.05
N LEU A 463 35.90 -20.09 10.64
CA LEU A 463 35.57 -19.84 9.24
C LEU A 463 36.48 -18.73 8.70
N ARG A 464 37.24 -19.03 7.66
CA ARG A 464 38.04 -18.11 6.86
C ARG A 464 37.25 -17.69 5.62
N THR A 465 36.99 -16.39 5.48
CA THR A 465 36.07 -15.79 4.50
C THR A 465 36.38 -14.30 4.34
N ASP A 466 35.48 -13.46 3.82
CA ASP A 466 35.64 -12.01 3.74
C ASP A 466 35.01 -11.24 4.93
N ALA A 467 35.35 -9.95 5.06
CA ALA A 467 34.84 -9.11 6.14
C ALA A 467 33.32 -8.86 6.11
N HIS A 468 32.67 -8.87 4.94
CA HIS A 468 31.21 -8.73 4.86
C HIS A 468 30.51 -9.96 5.43
N VAL A 469 31.05 -11.17 5.21
CA VAL A 469 30.53 -12.39 5.83
C VAL A 469 30.72 -12.36 7.35
N VAL A 470 31.86 -11.84 7.84
CA VAL A 470 32.08 -11.61 9.28
C VAL A 470 31.06 -10.64 9.86
N ASP A 471 30.86 -9.49 9.21
CA ASP A 471 29.92 -8.45 9.64
C ASP A 471 28.47 -8.98 9.70
N ASN A 472 28.08 -9.81 8.74
CA ASN A 472 26.73 -10.41 8.71
C ASN A 472 26.52 -11.48 9.81
N ALA A 473 27.57 -12.22 10.20
CA ALA A 473 27.48 -13.22 11.26
C ALA A 473 27.49 -12.57 12.66
N VAL A 474 28.41 -11.62 12.88
CA VAL A 474 28.67 -11.04 14.21
C VAL A 474 27.88 -9.75 14.45
N GLY A 475 27.66 -8.93 13.41
CA GLY A 475 27.15 -7.56 13.50
C GLY A 475 28.24 -6.53 13.19
N TYR A 476 27.93 -5.53 12.36
CA TYR A 476 28.90 -4.57 11.78
C TYR A 476 29.84 -3.91 12.81
N ASP A 477 29.32 -3.48 13.97
CA ASP A 477 30.12 -2.86 15.05
C ASP A 477 30.27 -3.77 16.29
N GLU A 478 29.84 -5.03 16.19
CA GLU A 478 29.85 -5.97 17.30
C GLU A 478 31.12 -6.82 17.31
N ARG A 479 31.62 -7.14 18.52
CA ARG A 479 32.78 -8.04 18.68
C ARG A 479 32.37 -9.50 18.76
N HIS A 480 31.19 -9.76 19.30
CA HIS A 480 30.63 -11.09 19.45
C HIS A 480 29.10 -10.99 19.53
N ARG A 481 28.44 -12.05 19.09
CA ARG A 481 26.99 -12.24 19.18
C ARG A 481 26.70 -13.59 19.83
N ARG A 482 25.69 -13.64 20.70
CA ARG A 482 25.28 -14.87 21.40
C ARG A 482 23.85 -15.21 21.04
N PHE A 483 23.63 -16.44 20.59
CA PHE A 483 22.31 -16.92 20.19
C PHE A 483 22.10 -18.37 20.60
N THR A 484 20.85 -18.78 20.69
CA THR A 484 20.43 -20.17 20.83
C THR A 484 19.98 -20.71 19.48
N PHE A 485 20.35 -21.95 19.17
CA PHE A 485 19.90 -22.65 17.98
C PHE A 485 19.67 -24.12 18.34
N ARG A 486 18.48 -24.65 18.05
CA ARG A 486 18.06 -26.03 18.40
C ARG A 486 18.30 -26.41 19.87
N GLY A 487 18.13 -25.45 20.79
CA GLY A 487 18.24 -25.66 22.24
C GLY A 487 19.65 -25.54 22.82
N GLU A 488 20.68 -25.37 22.00
CA GLU A 488 22.04 -25.10 22.45
C GLU A 488 22.39 -23.60 22.30
N ALA A 489 23.23 -23.09 23.20
CA ALA A 489 23.70 -21.70 23.16
C ALA A 489 25.10 -21.63 22.54
N TYR A 490 25.28 -20.64 21.67
CA TYR A 490 26.52 -20.40 20.93
C TYR A 490 26.99 -18.95 21.09
N VAL A 491 28.29 -18.74 20.94
CA VAL A 491 28.89 -17.43 20.73
C VAL A 491 29.63 -17.44 19.40
N VAL A 492 29.34 -16.43 18.58
CA VAL A 492 30.09 -16.14 17.37
C VAL A 492 30.90 -14.86 17.58
N SER A 493 32.18 -14.87 17.21
CA SER A 493 33.08 -13.73 17.41
C SER A 493 33.97 -13.48 16.20
N ARG A 494 34.44 -12.23 16.09
CA ARG A 494 35.44 -11.85 15.08
C ARG A 494 36.78 -12.48 15.47
N GLY A 495 37.37 -13.25 14.56
CA GLY A 495 38.74 -13.73 14.69
C GLY A 495 39.75 -12.58 14.57
N PRO A 496 41.02 -12.80 14.97
CA PRO A 496 42.09 -11.84 14.72
C PRO A 496 42.22 -11.61 13.21
N SER A 497 42.35 -10.35 12.78
CA SER A 497 42.72 -10.02 11.41
C SER A 497 44.12 -10.59 11.14
N GLU A 498 44.21 -11.60 10.28
CA GLU A 498 45.52 -12.02 9.74
C GLU A 498 46.01 -10.86 8.85
N ALA A 499 47.14 -10.25 9.23
CA ALA A 499 47.67 -9.02 8.65
C ALA A 499 48.70 -9.28 7.55
#